data_AF-A0A448T776-F1
#
_entry.id   AF-A0A448T776-F1
#
_cell.length_a   1.000
_cell.length_b   1.000
_cell.length_c   1.000
_cell.angle_alpha   90.00
_cell.angle_beta   90.00
_cell.angle_gamma   90.00
#
_symmetry.space_group_name_H-M   'P 1'
#
loop_
_entity.id
_entity.type
_entity.pdbx_description
1 polymer ?
#
loop_
_entity_poly.entity_id
_entity_poly.type
_entity_poly.pdbx_seq_one_letter_code
_entity_poly.pdbx_strand_id
1 'polypeptide(L)'
;MSSKEPIRELTEDNVSKIDSIFNRRDYQHKIYVLLSINGVDGKAAGFKAYQQLNSILDLIRFEFFERSLYISDSFAFLHTKKIIEHKINFSIPNPKDEFNLDGLKSFLGNFFLALFNSNISESTNMHITSALQFYRYGKDSNNQLNKLTNWWTALEHLTSQKKIGSIGGCIIENIPLILSKLYLSKHLSYIKKELVRFNIELKSESGEDVLLKEKSNADFFKILRDDFYKKQIVNHLNGIDTYISFCIDCFIEDILDDNKVFSILSKHRDVIEKQLQRIYRTRCDIVHSSKSNINTALLCSHLEYYLKVLFNQIILYFGKRSYIKTLDEFFKREFVEFGDLFDDNVKDKSLLLEKLLTL
;
A
#
# COMPACT_ATOMS: atom_id res chain seq x y z
N MET A 1 4.82 -29.41 24.55
CA MET A 1 6.23 -29.36 25.01
C MET A 1 7.11 -29.29 23.78
N SER A 2 7.52 -28.07 23.40
CA SER A 2 8.41 -27.83 22.26
C SER A 2 9.84 -27.92 22.76
N SER A 3 10.59 -28.92 22.28
CA SER A 3 12.00 -29.09 22.59
C SER A 3 12.80 -27.90 22.02
N LYS A 4 13.22 -26.99 22.90
CA LYS A 4 14.30 -26.05 22.59
C LYS A 4 15.58 -26.87 22.41
N GLU A 5 15.92 -27.22 21.17
CA GLU A 5 17.28 -27.66 20.88
C GLU A 5 18.23 -26.50 21.25
N PRO A 6 19.34 -26.78 21.95
CA PRO A 6 20.28 -25.75 22.31
C PRO A 6 20.94 -25.19 21.04
N ILE A 7 21.18 -23.89 21.04
CA ILE A 7 21.97 -23.19 20.03
C ILE A 7 23.32 -23.91 19.95
N ARG A 8 23.55 -24.66 18.87
CA ARG A 8 24.85 -25.27 18.63
C ARG A 8 25.82 -24.15 18.28
N GLU A 9 26.86 -24.01 19.09
CA GLU A 9 28.00 -23.17 18.76
C GLU A 9 28.54 -23.54 17.37
N LEU A 10 28.96 -22.52 16.61
CA LEU A 10 29.57 -22.69 15.30
C LEU A 10 30.90 -23.42 15.49
N THR A 11 30.95 -24.71 15.14
CA THR A 11 32.19 -25.50 15.14
C THR A 11 33.13 -25.00 14.03
N GLU A 12 34.45 -25.16 14.20
CA GLU A 12 35.47 -24.80 13.18
C GLU A 12 35.15 -25.42 11.80
N ASP A 13 34.59 -26.62 11.79
CA ASP A 13 34.10 -27.33 10.61
C ASP A 13 32.99 -26.59 9.84
N ASN A 14 32.13 -25.84 10.56
CA ASN A 14 31.07 -25.04 9.94
C ASN A 14 31.64 -23.75 9.34
N VAL A 15 32.64 -23.15 9.99
CA VAL A 15 33.36 -21.96 9.48
C VAL A 15 34.13 -22.31 8.20
N SER A 16 34.86 -23.42 8.20
CA SER A 16 35.62 -23.87 7.03
C SER A 16 34.72 -24.25 5.83
N LYS A 17 33.53 -24.82 6.08
CA LYS A 17 32.50 -25.03 5.04
C LYS A 17 31.93 -23.73 4.49
N ILE A 18 31.68 -22.74 5.35
CA ILE A 18 31.22 -21.40 4.93
C ILE A 18 32.30 -20.74 4.06
N ASP A 19 33.57 -20.76 4.50
CA ASP A 19 34.69 -20.22 3.74
C ASP A 19 34.84 -20.89 2.37
N SER A 20 34.64 -22.21 2.27
CA SER A 20 34.72 -22.93 0.99
C SER A 20 33.62 -22.54 -0.02
N ILE A 21 32.44 -22.11 0.47
CA ILE A 21 31.32 -21.66 -0.38
C ILE A 21 31.57 -20.24 -0.88
N PHE A 22 32.15 -19.38 -0.04
CA PHE A 22 32.37 -17.98 -0.34
C PHE A 22 33.73 -17.67 -0.99
N ASN A 23 34.69 -18.60 -0.97
CA ASN A 23 35.94 -18.52 -1.74
C ASN A 23 35.81 -18.87 -3.24
N ARG A 24 34.58 -18.91 -3.78
CA ARG A 24 34.36 -19.02 -5.24
C ARG A 24 34.83 -17.73 -5.93
N ARG A 25 35.33 -17.83 -7.18
CA ARG A 25 35.98 -16.74 -7.94
C ARG A 25 35.18 -15.42 -8.02
N ASP A 26 33.87 -15.45 -7.82
CA ASP A 26 32.97 -14.29 -7.89
C ASP A 26 33.04 -13.33 -6.68
N TYR A 27 33.85 -13.63 -5.65
CA TYR A 27 33.79 -12.95 -4.35
C TYR A 27 35.13 -12.37 -3.82
N GLN A 28 36.18 -12.30 -4.63
CA GLN A 28 37.54 -11.89 -4.23
C GLN A 28 37.69 -10.48 -3.60
N HIS A 29 36.64 -9.65 -3.62
CA HIS A 29 36.62 -8.30 -3.02
C HIS A 29 35.57 -8.11 -1.93
N LYS A 30 34.99 -9.19 -1.38
CA LYS A 30 33.98 -9.08 -0.30
C LYS A 30 34.55 -9.51 1.04
N ILE A 31 34.22 -8.74 2.08
CA ILE A 31 34.51 -9.07 3.47
C ILE A 31 33.25 -9.71 4.07
N TYR A 32 33.44 -10.81 4.79
CA TYR A 32 32.35 -11.54 5.43
C TYR A 32 32.36 -11.29 6.94
N VAL A 33 31.17 -11.23 7.51
CA VAL A 33 30.98 -11.10 8.96
C VAL A 33 30.08 -12.24 9.43
N LEU A 34 30.58 -13.00 10.39
CA LEU A 34 29.85 -14.08 11.04
C LEU A 34 29.14 -13.52 12.28
N LEU A 35 27.82 -13.67 12.35
CA LEU A 35 27.01 -13.19 13.48
C LEU A 35 26.14 -14.32 14.01
N SER A 36 26.07 -14.45 15.34
CA SER A 36 25.15 -15.38 16.02
C SER A 36 23.94 -14.60 16.53
N ILE A 37 22.76 -14.88 15.95
CA ILE A 37 21.54 -14.11 16.23
C ILE A 37 20.32 -14.99 16.41
N ASN A 38 19.52 -14.66 17.43
CA ASN A 38 18.24 -15.30 17.70
C ASN A 38 17.11 -14.68 16.84
N GLY A 39 16.49 -15.50 16.00
CA GLY A 39 15.33 -15.16 15.17
C GLY A 39 14.24 -16.25 15.24
N VAL A 40 13.02 -15.89 14.86
CA VAL A 40 11.91 -16.86 14.74
C VAL A 40 12.16 -17.82 13.58
N ASP A 41 12.75 -17.30 12.49
CA ASP A 41 13.24 -18.05 11.34
C ASP A 41 14.56 -17.44 10.82
N GLY A 42 15.13 -18.05 9.78
CA GLY A 42 16.38 -17.57 9.16
C GLY A 42 16.26 -16.17 8.56
N LYS A 43 15.07 -15.76 8.07
CA LYS A 43 14.85 -14.42 7.49
C LYS A 43 14.85 -13.35 8.57
N ALA A 44 14.15 -13.58 9.68
CA ALA A 44 14.11 -12.70 10.82
C ALA A 44 15.49 -12.57 11.47
N ALA A 45 16.25 -13.68 11.56
CA ALA A 45 17.64 -13.65 12.02
C ALA A 45 18.54 -12.83 11.09
N GLY A 46 18.43 -13.03 9.77
CA GLY A 46 19.18 -12.26 8.77
C GLY A 46 18.87 -10.76 8.80
N PHE A 47 17.61 -10.37 8.95
CA PHE A 47 17.23 -8.96 9.07
C PHE A 47 17.81 -8.31 10.34
N LYS A 48 17.76 -9.01 11.48
CA LYS A 48 18.39 -8.55 12.73
C LYS A 48 19.92 -8.44 12.59
N ALA A 49 20.55 -9.38 11.88
CA ALA A 49 21.99 -9.35 11.59
C ALA A 49 22.37 -8.12 10.80
N TYR A 50 21.61 -7.83 9.75
CA TYR A 50 21.78 -6.65 8.95
C TYR A 50 21.62 -5.37 9.77
N GLN A 51 20.63 -5.29 10.66
CA GLN A 51 20.46 -4.13 11.54
C GLN A 51 21.65 -3.92 12.49
N GLN A 52 22.09 -4.98 13.19
CA GLN A 52 23.23 -4.89 14.10
C GLN A 52 24.52 -4.51 13.37
N LEU A 53 24.76 -5.09 12.18
CA LEU A 53 25.94 -4.78 11.39
C LEU A 53 25.93 -3.32 10.91
N ASN A 54 24.78 -2.78 10.50
CA ASN A 54 24.67 -1.35 10.15
C ASN A 54 25.02 -0.46 11.34
N SER A 55 24.51 -0.75 12.55
CA SER A 55 24.85 0.05 13.74
C SER A 55 26.35 0.06 14.05
N ILE A 56 27.04 -1.07 13.84
CA ILE A 56 28.49 -1.14 14.00
C ILE A 56 29.20 -0.35 12.89
N LEU A 57 28.75 -0.48 11.64
CA LEU A 57 29.33 0.28 10.52
C LEU A 57 29.12 1.78 10.67
N ASP A 58 28.00 2.23 11.26
CA ASP A 58 27.75 3.64 11.52
C ASP A 58 28.81 4.22 12.49
N LEU A 59 29.19 3.47 13.54
CA LEU A 59 30.29 3.85 14.44
C LEU A 59 31.64 3.88 13.72
N ILE A 60 31.90 2.86 12.90
CA ILE A 60 33.16 2.77 12.15
C ILE A 60 33.28 3.91 11.13
N ARG A 61 32.17 4.27 10.46
CA ARG A 61 32.12 5.39 9.51
C ARG A 61 32.32 6.75 10.16
N PHE A 62 31.91 6.91 11.41
CA PHE A 62 32.06 8.17 12.12
C PHE A 62 33.53 8.59 12.24
N GLU A 63 34.44 7.64 12.48
CA GLU A 63 35.87 7.94 12.66
C GLU A 63 36.79 7.57 11.48
N PHE A 64 36.47 6.52 10.72
CA PHE A 64 37.51 5.84 9.93
C PHE A 64 37.33 5.79 8.41
N PHE A 65 36.16 6.16 7.86
CA PHE A 65 35.89 5.92 6.43
C PHE A 65 35.31 7.13 5.68
N GLU A 66 36.07 7.62 4.70
CA GLU A 66 35.56 8.50 3.64
C GLU A 66 34.83 7.73 2.52
N ARG A 67 35.03 6.39 2.43
CA ARG A 67 34.40 5.53 1.42
C ARG A 67 33.18 4.79 1.98
N SER A 68 32.11 4.72 1.19
CA SER A 68 30.89 4.01 1.56
C SER A 68 31.09 2.49 1.58
N LEU A 69 31.13 1.90 2.78
CA LEU A 69 31.05 0.44 2.95
C LEU A 69 29.63 -0.04 2.66
N TYR A 70 29.44 -0.96 1.72
CA TYR A 70 28.11 -1.49 1.38
C TYR A 70 27.93 -2.90 1.96
N ILE A 71 26.86 -3.11 2.72
CA ILE A 71 26.44 -4.45 3.14
C ILE A 71 25.58 -5.04 2.03
N SER A 72 25.92 -6.24 1.58
CA SER A 72 25.09 -6.98 0.61
C SER A 72 23.68 -7.23 1.16
N ASP A 73 22.68 -7.16 0.30
CA ASP A 73 21.31 -7.58 0.59
C ASP A 73 21.17 -9.10 0.75
N SER A 74 22.24 -9.87 0.53
CA SER A 74 22.27 -11.31 0.48
C SER A 74 23.04 -11.84 1.68
N PHE A 75 22.49 -12.82 2.37
CA PHE A 75 23.10 -13.46 3.53
C PHE A 75 22.90 -14.96 3.45
N ALA A 76 23.74 -15.70 4.16
CA ALA A 76 23.57 -17.13 4.34
C ALA A 76 23.37 -17.47 5.81
N PHE A 77 22.55 -18.48 6.06
CA PHE A 77 22.35 -19.03 7.39
C PHE A 77 22.38 -20.55 7.35
N LEU A 78 22.77 -21.15 8.47
CA LEU A 78 22.79 -22.60 8.63
C LEU A 78 21.42 -23.07 9.12
N HIS A 79 20.76 -23.92 8.34
CA HIS A 79 19.53 -24.60 8.74
C HIS A 79 19.71 -26.10 8.60
N THR A 80 19.55 -26.84 9.70
CA THR A 80 19.60 -28.32 9.71
C THR A 80 20.80 -28.91 8.92
N LYS A 81 22.00 -28.30 9.10
CA LYS A 81 23.28 -28.65 8.43
C LYS A 81 23.39 -28.29 6.94
N LYS A 82 22.41 -27.59 6.36
CA LYS A 82 22.49 -27.00 5.03
C LYS A 82 22.66 -25.49 5.12
N ILE A 83 23.50 -24.94 4.26
CA ILE A 83 23.66 -23.50 4.12
C ILE A 83 22.63 -23.03 3.11
N ILE A 84 21.77 -22.10 3.55
CA ILE A 84 20.72 -21.50 2.72
C ILE A 84 21.11 -20.05 2.50
N GLU A 85 21.22 -19.67 1.22
CA GLU A 85 21.36 -18.27 0.83
C GLU A 85 19.98 -17.64 0.69
N HIS A 86 19.83 -16.42 1.20
CA HIS A 86 18.60 -15.66 1.11
C HIS A 86 18.89 -14.17 0.92
N LYS A 87 17.98 -13.47 0.24
CA LYS A 87 18.00 -12.01 0.15
C LYS A 87 17.10 -11.36 1.18
N ILE A 88 17.55 -10.27 1.78
CA ILE A 88 16.75 -9.42 2.63
C ILE A 88 15.84 -8.61 1.73
N ASN A 89 14.53 -8.88 1.81
CA ASN A 89 13.54 -8.10 1.09
C ASN A 89 13.23 -6.83 1.88
N PHE A 90 13.89 -5.72 1.52
CA PHE A 90 13.54 -4.39 2.02
C PHE A 90 12.29 -3.81 1.34
N SER A 91 11.83 -4.45 0.26
CA SER A 91 10.59 -4.11 -0.41
C SER A 91 9.42 -4.35 0.53
N ILE A 92 8.60 -3.32 0.68
CA ILE A 92 7.38 -3.42 1.45
C ILE A 92 6.28 -4.05 0.59
N PRO A 93 5.56 -5.07 1.11
CA PRO A 93 4.60 -5.84 0.35
C PRO A 93 3.33 -5.02 0.14
N ASN A 94 3.33 -4.19 -0.89
CA ASN A 94 2.12 -3.55 -1.38
C ASN A 94 1.60 -4.24 -2.65
N PRO A 95 0.26 -4.28 -2.86
CA PRO A 95 -0.32 -4.76 -4.10
C PRO A 95 0.36 -4.06 -5.29
N LYS A 96 0.74 -4.85 -6.29
CA LYS A 96 1.24 -4.31 -7.55
C LYS A 96 0.04 -4.08 -8.45
N ASP A 97 -0.13 -2.86 -8.92
CA ASP A 97 -1.06 -2.59 -10.01
C ASP A 97 -0.46 -3.19 -11.29
N GLU A 98 -1.16 -4.15 -11.88
CA GLU A 98 -0.84 -4.66 -13.22
C GLU A 98 -1.36 -3.64 -14.23
N PHE A 99 -0.45 -2.82 -14.77
CA PHE A 99 -0.78 -1.94 -15.88
C PHE A 99 -0.62 -2.70 -17.20
N ASN A 100 -1.71 -2.79 -17.97
CA ASN A 100 -1.59 -3.04 -19.40
C ASN A 100 -1.07 -1.77 -20.11
N LEU A 101 -0.65 -1.90 -21.37
CA LEU A 101 -0.09 -0.77 -22.14
C LEU A 101 -1.06 0.42 -22.21
N ASP A 102 -2.36 0.16 -22.31
CA ASP A 102 -3.37 1.22 -22.39
C ASP A 102 -3.55 1.94 -21.04
N GLY A 103 -3.52 1.20 -19.93
CA GLY A 103 -3.53 1.75 -18.58
C GLY A 103 -2.30 2.62 -18.32
N LEU A 104 -1.12 2.19 -18.78
CA LEU A 104 0.09 3.00 -18.70
C LEU A 104 -0.02 4.28 -19.53
N LYS A 105 -0.51 4.20 -20.78
CA LYS A 105 -0.71 5.37 -21.64
C LYS A 105 -1.70 6.36 -21.02
N SER A 106 -2.82 5.87 -20.49
CA SER A 106 -3.82 6.70 -19.81
C SER A 106 -3.23 7.38 -18.57
N PHE A 107 -2.49 6.64 -17.75
CA PHE A 107 -1.80 7.18 -16.59
C PHE A 107 -0.81 8.27 -16.99
N LEU A 108 0.06 8.01 -17.97
CA LEU A 108 1.03 8.99 -18.46
C LEU A 108 0.34 10.21 -19.06
N GLY A 109 -0.73 10.04 -19.84
CA GLY A 109 -1.52 11.13 -20.38
C GLY A 109 -2.09 12.03 -19.28
N ASN A 110 -2.74 11.44 -18.28
CA ASN A 110 -3.25 12.18 -17.12
C ASN A 110 -2.12 12.83 -16.32
N PHE A 111 -0.98 12.16 -16.18
CA PHE A 111 0.19 12.69 -15.49
C PHE A 111 0.79 13.90 -16.21
N PHE A 112 0.94 13.84 -17.54
CA PHE A 112 1.41 14.97 -18.33
C PHE A 112 0.43 16.14 -18.26
N LEU A 113 -0.87 15.87 -18.33
CA LEU A 113 -1.89 16.90 -18.11
C LEU A 113 -1.83 17.46 -16.68
N ALA A 114 -1.59 16.64 -15.67
CA ALA A 114 -1.54 17.08 -14.27
C ALA A 114 -0.26 17.87 -13.91
N LEU A 115 0.84 17.74 -14.67
CA LEU A 115 2.09 18.44 -14.38
C LEU A 115 2.40 19.59 -15.34
N PHE A 116 2.01 19.48 -16.60
CA PHE A 116 2.39 20.43 -17.65
C PHE A 116 1.21 21.27 -18.17
N ASN A 117 0.02 21.10 -17.60
CA ASN A 117 -1.08 22.00 -17.89
C ASN A 117 -0.82 23.36 -17.24
N SER A 118 -0.76 24.41 -18.06
CA SER A 118 -0.50 25.79 -17.65
C SER A 118 -1.55 26.36 -16.70
N ASN A 119 -2.69 25.68 -16.53
CA ASN A 119 -3.74 26.09 -15.60
C ASN A 119 -3.45 25.74 -14.14
N ILE A 120 -2.55 24.78 -13.88
CA ILE A 120 -2.22 24.37 -12.51
C ILE A 120 -1.24 25.38 -11.90
N SER A 121 -1.50 25.78 -10.66
CA SER A 121 -0.64 26.76 -9.98
C SER A 121 0.79 26.22 -9.82
N GLU A 122 1.78 27.11 -9.95
CA GLU A 122 3.19 26.76 -9.79
C GLU A 122 3.47 26.11 -8.43
N SER A 123 2.85 26.62 -7.37
CA SER A 123 2.91 26.03 -6.02
C SER A 123 2.43 24.57 -6.02
N THR A 124 1.27 24.26 -6.60
CA THR A 124 0.79 22.87 -6.72
C THR A 124 1.79 21.98 -7.44
N ASN A 125 2.35 22.43 -8.57
CA ASN A 125 3.34 21.68 -9.31
C ASN A 125 4.60 21.40 -8.47
N MET A 126 5.08 22.39 -7.71
CA MET A 126 6.19 22.20 -6.78
C MET A 126 5.86 21.16 -5.69
N HIS A 127 4.65 21.21 -5.13
CA HIS A 127 4.22 20.26 -4.09
C HIS A 127 4.12 18.82 -4.62
N ILE A 128 3.52 18.62 -5.80
CA ILE A 128 3.43 17.30 -6.45
C ILE A 128 4.83 16.78 -6.79
N THR A 129 5.69 17.62 -7.37
CA THR A 129 7.06 17.24 -7.75
C THR A 129 7.90 16.89 -6.53
N SER A 130 7.81 17.68 -5.46
CA SER A 130 8.52 17.42 -4.20
C SER A 130 8.06 16.10 -3.59
N ALA A 131 6.74 15.87 -3.52
CA ALA A 131 6.20 14.63 -3.01
C ALA A 131 6.67 13.40 -3.82
N LEU A 132 6.82 13.51 -5.15
CA LEU A 132 7.35 12.43 -5.99
C LEU A 132 8.83 12.16 -5.70
N GLN A 133 9.63 13.20 -5.46
CA GLN A 133 11.03 13.06 -5.06
C GLN A 133 11.14 12.34 -3.70
N PHE A 134 10.35 12.76 -2.71
CA PHE A 134 10.30 12.08 -1.41
C PHE A 134 9.80 10.64 -1.51
N TYR A 135 8.80 10.38 -2.37
CA TYR A 135 8.36 9.02 -2.66
C TYR A 135 9.52 8.15 -3.17
N ARG A 136 10.28 8.65 -4.15
CA ARG A 136 11.48 7.98 -4.69
C ARG A 136 12.54 7.75 -3.61
N TYR A 137 12.88 8.77 -2.82
CA TYR A 137 13.87 8.62 -1.73
C TYR A 137 13.47 7.57 -0.70
N GLY A 138 12.18 7.49 -0.36
CA GLY A 138 11.67 6.41 0.48
C GLY A 138 11.70 5.05 -0.23
N LYS A 139 11.43 4.99 -1.54
CA LYS A 139 11.46 3.74 -2.29
C LYS A 139 12.87 3.14 -2.37
N ASP A 140 13.86 3.99 -2.62
CA ASP A 140 15.27 3.59 -2.83
C ASP A 140 16.03 3.35 -1.52
N SER A 141 15.49 3.80 -0.38
CA SER A 141 16.08 3.55 0.93
C SER A 141 15.99 2.08 1.35
N ASN A 142 17.06 1.48 1.88
CA ASN A 142 17.02 0.17 2.55
C ASN A 142 16.62 0.26 4.04
N ASN A 143 16.57 1.47 4.60
CA ASN A 143 16.18 1.71 5.99
C ASN A 143 14.69 2.07 6.08
N GLN A 144 13.93 1.27 6.84
CA GLN A 144 12.48 1.45 7.03
C GLN A 144 12.11 2.78 7.72
N LEU A 145 12.94 3.28 8.63
CA LEU A 145 12.74 4.59 9.27
C LEU A 145 12.79 5.70 8.22
N ASN A 146 13.79 5.65 7.33
CA ASN A 146 13.92 6.61 6.23
C ASN A 146 12.77 6.48 5.23
N LYS A 147 12.27 5.25 4.97
CA LYS A 147 11.07 5.07 4.14
C LYS A 147 9.87 5.79 4.76
N LEU A 148 9.64 5.57 6.05
CA LEU A 148 8.52 6.16 6.78
C LEU A 148 8.60 7.68 6.77
N THR A 149 9.76 8.25 7.14
CA THR A 149 9.94 9.70 7.19
C THR A 149 9.78 10.33 5.81
N ASN A 150 10.41 9.79 4.78
CA ASN A 150 10.29 10.33 3.41
C ASN A 150 8.85 10.25 2.89
N TRP A 151 8.16 9.12 3.06
CA TRP A 151 6.78 9.00 2.58
C TRP A 151 5.79 9.82 3.40
N TRP A 152 6.04 10.01 4.69
CA TRP A 152 5.27 10.95 5.51
C TRP A 152 5.45 12.37 4.99
N THR A 153 6.69 12.81 4.78
CA THR A 153 6.98 14.13 4.22
C THR A 153 6.38 14.31 2.82
N ALA A 154 6.33 13.28 1.99
CA ALA A 154 5.60 13.33 0.72
C ALA A 154 4.12 13.65 0.92
N LEU A 155 3.45 13.05 1.91
CA LEU A 155 2.07 13.39 2.26
C LEU A 155 1.94 14.82 2.76
N GLU A 156 2.87 15.29 3.61
CA GLU A 156 2.88 16.67 4.11
C GLU A 156 2.93 17.67 2.94
N HIS A 157 3.78 17.41 1.94
CA HIS A 157 3.84 18.22 0.73
C HIS A 157 2.52 18.21 -0.04
N LEU A 158 1.83 17.08 -0.16
CA LEU A 158 0.56 17.04 -0.87
C LEU A 158 -0.56 17.75 -0.11
N THR A 159 -0.61 17.65 1.22
CA THR A 159 -1.76 18.13 2.01
C THR A 159 -1.62 19.57 2.53
N SER A 160 -0.41 20.11 2.68
CA SER A 160 -0.17 21.35 3.46
C SER A 160 0.05 22.61 2.62
N GLN A 161 -0.86 22.96 1.71
CA GLN A 161 -0.78 24.23 0.96
C GLN A 161 -1.12 25.48 1.81
N LYS A 162 -1.99 25.35 2.82
CA LYS A 162 -2.33 26.44 3.75
C LYS A 162 -2.03 26.00 5.18
N LYS A 163 -1.25 26.80 5.91
CA LYS A 163 -0.85 26.58 7.31
C LYS A 163 -2.02 26.79 8.30
N ILE A 164 -3.16 26.15 8.08
CA ILE A 164 -4.27 26.16 9.04
C ILE A 164 -4.27 24.80 9.71
N GLY A 165 -3.83 24.77 10.98
CA GLY A 165 -3.69 23.54 11.76
C GLY A 165 -2.27 22.97 11.79
N SER A 166 -2.09 21.89 12.55
CA SER A 166 -0.82 21.15 12.57
C SER A 166 -0.63 20.38 11.26
N ILE A 167 0.60 20.28 10.76
CA ILE A 167 0.93 19.56 9.52
C ILE A 167 0.38 18.12 9.54
N GLY A 168 0.50 17.44 10.69
CA GLY A 168 -0.08 16.10 10.88
C GLY A 168 -1.62 16.10 10.88
N GLY A 169 -2.25 17.18 11.35
CA GLY A 169 -3.71 17.35 11.30
C GLY A 169 -4.26 17.36 9.87
N CYS A 170 -3.62 18.12 8.95
CA CYS A 170 -4.05 18.17 7.55
C CYS A 170 -4.07 16.77 6.89
N ILE A 171 -3.07 15.93 7.20
CA ILE A 171 -2.99 14.55 6.71
C ILE A 171 -4.14 13.71 7.28
N ILE A 172 -4.32 13.77 8.59
CA ILE A 172 -5.32 12.97 9.33
C ILE A 172 -6.75 13.35 8.93
N GLU A 173 -7.01 14.62 8.60
CA GLU A 173 -8.34 15.06 8.18
C GLU A 173 -8.68 14.68 6.74
N ASN A 174 -7.72 14.77 5.80
CA ASN A 174 -8.02 14.65 4.38
C ASN A 174 -7.87 13.22 3.83
N ILE A 175 -6.84 12.49 4.24
CA ILE A 175 -6.52 11.18 3.63
C ILE A 175 -7.59 10.12 3.91
N PRO A 176 -8.15 10.00 5.14
CA PRO A 176 -9.21 9.04 5.41
C PRO A 176 -10.43 9.22 4.51
N LEU A 177 -10.79 10.46 4.15
CA LEU A 177 -11.94 10.76 3.30
C LEU A 177 -11.74 10.18 1.90
N ILE A 178 -10.60 10.50 1.28
CA ILE A 178 -10.26 10.07 -0.08
C ILE A 178 -10.18 8.53 -0.16
N LEU A 179 -9.50 7.90 0.79
CA LEU A 179 -9.37 6.45 0.81
C LEU A 179 -10.70 5.74 1.05
N SER A 180 -11.55 6.30 1.92
CA SER A 180 -12.87 5.73 2.20
C SER A 180 -13.80 5.85 1.00
N LYS A 181 -13.78 6.97 0.31
CA LYS A 181 -14.54 7.18 -0.93
C LYS A 181 -14.27 6.10 -1.98
N LEU A 182 -13.02 5.65 -2.08
CA LEU A 182 -12.61 4.61 -3.04
C LEU A 182 -12.85 3.18 -2.56
N TYR A 183 -13.22 3.00 -1.29
CA TYR A 183 -13.26 1.69 -0.65
C TYR A 183 -14.24 0.74 -1.34
N LEU A 184 -15.45 1.21 -1.64
CA LEU A 184 -16.47 0.40 -2.33
C LEU A 184 -16.04 0.04 -3.75
N SER A 185 -15.59 1.01 -4.53
CA SER A 185 -15.11 0.78 -5.91
C SER A 185 -13.96 -0.23 -5.96
N LYS A 186 -13.05 -0.19 -4.97
CA LYS A 186 -11.97 -1.18 -4.85
C LYS A 186 -12.49 -2.59 -4.57
N HIS A 187 -13.44 -2.76 -3.66
CA HIS A 187 -14.05 -4.06 -3.36
C HIS A 187 -14.79 -4.63 -4.56
N LEU A 188 -15.59 -3.79 -5.23
CA LEU A 188 -16.29 -4.17 -6.46
C LEU A 188 -15.31 -4.61 -7.56
N SER A 189 -14.23 -3.85 -7.77
CA SER A 189 -13.20 -4.19 -8.75
C SER A 189 -12.53 -5.54 -8.42
N TYR A 190 -12.25 -5.79 -7.14
CA TYR A 190 -11.63 -7.03 -6.70
C TYR A 190 -12.57 -8.22 -6.89
N ILE A 191 -13.81 -8.11 -6.40
CA ILE A 191 -14.82 -9.16 -6.55
C ILE A 191 -15.04 -9.45 -8.04
N LYS A 192 -15.24 -8.43 -8.87
CA LYS A 192 -15.40 -8.59 -10.33
C LYS A 192 -14.24 -9.36 -10.96
N LYS A 193 -12.99 -9.03 -10.60
CA LYS A 193 -11.79 -9.74 -11.10
C LYS A 193 -11.80 -11.21 -10.67
N GLU A 194 -12.15 -11.51 -9.43
CA GLU A 194 -12.20 -12.89 -8.96
C GLU A 194 -13.36 -13.67 -9.60
N LEU A 195 -14.56 -13.09 -9.79
CA LEU A 195 -15.66 -13.74 -10.50
C LEU A 195 -15.27 -14.10 -11.94
N VAL A 196 -14.58 -13.18 -12.64
CA VAL A 196 -14.04 -13.44 -13.99
C VAL A 196 -12.99 -14.55 -13.95
N ARG A 197 -12.10 -14.57 -12.95
CA ARG A 197 -11.07 -15.59 -12.78
C ARG A 197 -11.67 -16.99 -12.52
N PHE A 198 -12.78 -17.06 -11.81
CA PHE A 198 -13.54 -18.29 -11.59
C PHE A 198 -14.40 -18.70 -12.79
N ASN A 199 -14.34 -17.97 -13.91
CA ASN A 199 -15.16 -18.20 -15.12
C ASN A 199 -16.65 -18.26 -14.80
N ILE A 200 -17.14 -17.35 -13.95
CA ILE A 200 -18.58 -17.28 -13.65
C ILE A 200 -19.28 -16.61 -14.82
N GLU A 201 -20.09 -17.39 -15.51
CA GLU A 201 -20.93 -16.97 -16.62
C GLU A 201 -22.30 -16.56 -16.09
N LEU A 202 -22.69 -15.30 -16.35
CA LEU A 202 -24.00 -14.78 -15.99
C LEU A 202 -24.83 -14.63 -17.25
N LYS A 203 -26.11 -15.02 -17.17
CA LYS A 203 -27.08 -14.81 -18.25
C LYS A 203 -28.09 -13.76 -17.84
N SER A 204 -28.50 -12.92 -18.78
CA SER A 204 -29.63 -12.01 -18.61
C SER A 204 -30.95 -12.79 -18.56
N GLU A 205 -32.04 -12.11 -18.20
CA GLU A 205 -33.39 -12.70 -18.28
C GLU A 205 -33.77 -13.12 -19.72
N SER A 206 -33.21 -12.45 -20.73
CA SER A 206 -33.37 -12.81 -22.16
C SER A 206 -32.46 -13.96 -22.61
N GLY A 207 -31.59 -14.46 -21.72
CA GLY A 207 -30.67 -15.56 -22.01
C GLY A 207 -29.35 -15.15 -22.68
N GLU A 208 -29.08 -13.86 -22.82
CA GLU A 208 -27.83 -13.32 -23.37
C GLU A 208 -26.70 -13.35 -22.34
N ASP A 209 -25.46 -13.56 -22.78
CA ASP A 209 -24.31 -13.60 -21.89
C ASP A 209 -23.93 -12.19 -21.39
N VAL A 210 -23.78 -12.06 -20.07
CA VAL A 210 -23.35 -10.82 -19.42
C VAL A 210 -21.82 -10.84 -19.29
N LEU A 211 -21.16 -10.06 -20.13
CA LEU A 211 -19.70 -9.89 -20.12
C LEU A 211 -19.24 -9.06 -18.92
N LEU A 212 -19.08 -9.71 -17.76
CA LEU A 212 -18.64 -9.07 -16.51
C LEU A 212 -17.36 -8.24 -16.66
N LYS A 213 -16.42 -8.70 -17.48
CA LYS A 213 -15.14 -8.02 -17.73
C LYS A 213 -15.31 -6.61 -18.30
N GLU A 214 -16.38 -6.36 -19.05
CA GLU A 214 -16.64 -5.10 -19.75
C GLU A 214 -17.50 -4.14 -18.93
N LYS A 215 -18.11 -4.61 -17.83
CA LYS A 215 -19.00 -3.79 -17.00
C LYS A 215 -18.21 -2.80 -16.14
N SER A 216 -18.71 -1.56 -16.09
CA SER A 216 -18.21 -0.55 -15.15
C SER A 216 -18.51 -0.96 -13.71
N ASN A 217 -17.87 -0.32 -12.73
CA ASN A 217 -18.17 -0.62 -11.32
C ASN A 217 -19.60 -0.19 -10.93
N ALA A 218 -20.13 0.86 -11.54
CA ALA A 218 -21.52 1.27 -11.34
C ALA A 218 -22.51 0.24 -11.90
N ASP A 219 -22.26 -0.30 -13.10
CA ASP A 219 -23.10 -1.35 -13.68
C ASP A 219 -23.00 -2.65 -12.89
N PHE A 220 -21.78 -3.01 -12.47
CA PHE A 220 -21.55 -4.20 -11.66
C PHE A 220 -22.22 -4.09 -10.28
N PHE A 221 -22.24 -2.90 -9.67
CA PHE A 221 -22.97 -2.64 -8.45
C PHE A 221 -24.47 -2.88 -8.62
N LYS A 222 -25.07 -2.47 -9.74
CA LYS A 222 -26.48 -2.75 -10.07
C LYS A 222 -26.72 -4.24 -10.24
N ILE A 223 -25.85 -4.95 -10.95
CA ILE A 223 -25.92 -6.41 -11.12
C ILE A 223 -25.93 -7.12 -9.77
N LEU A 224 -25.07 -6.73 -8.82
CA LEU A 224 -25.03 -7.39 -7.51
C LEU A 224 -26.26 -7.12 -6.64
N ARG A 225 -26.98 -6.01 -6.88
CA ARG A 225 -28.22 -5.66 -6.15
C ARG A 225 -29.47 -6.31 -6.73
N ASP A 226 -29.35 -6.95 -7.87
CA ASP A 226 -30.44 -7.63 -8.54
C ASP A 226 -30.49 -9.10 -8.08
N ASP A 227 -31.63 -9.49 -7.53
CA ASP A 227 -31.87 -10.82 -6.96
C ASP A 227 -31.69 -11.96 -7.99
N PHE A 228 -31.95 -11.71 -9.27
CA PHE A 228 -31.77 -12.70 -10.33
C PHE A 228 -30.30 -13.03 -10.54
N TYR A 229 -29.45 -12.00 -10.66
CA TYR A 229 -28.00 -12.19 -10.79
C TYR A 229 -27.36 -12.68 -9.49
N LYS A 230 -27.82 -12.20 -8.32
CA LYS A 230 -27.35 -12.68 -7.01
C LYS A 230 -27.44 -14.22 -6.92
N LYS A 231 -28.62 -14.77 -7.24
CA LYS A 231 -28.85 -16.24 -7.21
C LYS A 231 -27.91 -16.99 -8.16
N GLN A 232 -27.69 -16.46 -9.36
CA GLN A 232 -26.74 -17.06 -10.30
C GLN A 232 -25.33 -17.09 -9.73
N ILE A 233 -24.83 -15.97 -9.19
CA ILE A 233 -23.48 -15.86 -8.63
C ILE A 233 -23.28 -16.84 -7.47
N VAL A 234 -24.19 -16.84 -6.49
CA VAL A 234 -24.09 -17.69 -5.29
C VAL A 234 -24.18 -19.18 -5.64
N ASN A 235 -25.06 -19.57 -6.57
CA ASN A 235 -25.19 -20.96 -6.99
C ASN A 235 -23.91 -21.49 -7.68
N HIS A 236 -23.29 -20.69 -8.55
CA HIS A 236 -22.02 -21.06 -9.17
C HIS A 236 -20.90 -21.19 -8.14
N LEU A 237 -20.79 -20.21 -7.23
CA LEU A 237 -19.73 -20.19 -6.21
C LEU A 237 -19.86 -21.33 -5.21
N ASN A 238 -21.07 -21.72 -4.82
CA ASN A 238 -21.30 -22.88 -3.95
C ASN A 238 -20.74 -24.19 -4.55
N GLY A 239 -20.70 -24.29 -5.88
CA GLY A 239 -20.08 -25.42 -6.59
C GLY A 239 -18.55 -25.39 -6.63
N ILE A 240 -17.93 -24.26 -6.28
CA ILE A 240 -16.46 -24.04 -6.32
C ILE A 240 -15.88 -24.02 -4.91
N ASP A 241 -16.33 -23.09 -4.07
CA ASP A 241 -15.82 -22.87 -2.72
C ASP A 241 -16.91 -22.22 -1.84
N THR A 242 -17.35 -22.97 -0.83
CA THR A 242 -18.41 -22.55 0.10
C THR A 242 -18.03 -21.32 0.92
N TYR A 243 -16.76 -21.17 1.30
CA TYR A 243 -16.29 -20.02 2.08
C TYR A 243 -16.31 -18.75 1.24
N ILE A 244 -15.83 -18.82 -0.02
CA ILE A 244 -15.88 -17.68 -0.94
C ILE A 244 -17.33 -17.27 -1.23
N SER A 245 -18.21 -18.24 -1.45
CA SER A 245 -19.65 -18.02 -1.63
C SER A 245 -20.25 -17.27 -0.45
N PHE A 246 -19.99 -17.72 0.78
CA PHE A 246 -20.43 -17.05 2.00
C PHE A 246 -19.92 -15.61 2.10
N CYS A 247 -18.63 -15.37 1.84
CA CYS A 247 -18.06 -14.03 1.88
C CYS A 247 -18.71 -13.07 0.87
N ILE A 248 -18.99 -13.56 -0.34
CA ILE A 248 -19.63 -12.77 -1.39
C ILE A 248 -21.10 -12.51 -1.05
N ASP A 249 -21.82 -13.49 -0.51
CA ASP A 249 -23.21 -13.32 -0.09
C ASP A 249 -23.33 -12.26 1.02
N CYS A 250 -22.48 -12.33 2.05
CA CYS A 250 -22.43 -11.28 3.09
C CYS A 250 -22.13 -9.89 2.52
N PHE A 251 -21.18 -9.80 1.57
CA PHE A 251 -20.90 -8.52 0.91
C PHE A 251 -22.11 -8.00 0.13
N ILE A 252 -22.82 -8.87 -0.60
CA ILE A 252 -24.04 -8.52 -1.33
C ILE A 252 -25.11 -8.02 -0.35
N GLU A 253 -25.33 -8.71 0.76
CA GLU A 253 -26.27 -8.31 1.81
C GLU A 253 -25.95 -6.94 2.42
N ASP A 254 -24.66 -6.62 2.58
CA ASP A 254 -24.22 -5.31 3.06
C ASP A 254 -24.48 -4.20 2.04
N ILE A 255 -24.30 -4.47 0.75
CA ILE A 255 -24.53 -3.46 -0.29
C ILE A 255 -25.99 -3.30 -0.69
N LEU A 256 -26.91 -4.18 -0.30
CA LEU A 256 -28.34 -4.02 -0.56
C LEU A 256 -28.96 -2.86 0.23
N ASP A 257 -28.37 -2.48 1.37
CA ASP A 257 -28.82 -1.36 2.21
C ASP A 257 -27.83 -0.20 2.13
N ASP A 258 -28.27 0.93 1.55
CA ASP A 258 -27.45 2.14 1.43
C ASP A 258 -26.89 2.60 2.80
N ASN A 259 -27.66 2.49 3.88
CA ASN A 259 -27.20 2.92 5.21
C ASN A 259 -26.10 2.01 5.76
N LYS A 260 -26.15 0.69 5.46
CA LYS A 260 -25.05 -0.22 5.78
C LYS A 260 -23.80 0.15 5.00
N VAL A 261 -23.93 0.46 3.71
CA VAL A 261 -22.79 0.93 2.90
C VAL A 261 -22.16 2.17 3.54
N PHE A 262 -22.93 3.20 3.89
CA PHE A 262 -22.37 4.38 4.56
C PHE A 262 -21.74 4.05 5.92
N SER A 263 -22.33 3.14 6.70
CA SER A 263 -21.75 2.68 7.96
C SER A 263 -20.38 2.01 7.74
N ILE A 264 -20.24 1.20 6.68
CA ILE A 264 -18.98 0.56 6.31
C ILE A 264 -17.94 1.60 5.90
N LEU A 265 -18.32 2.59 5.08
CA LEU A 265 -17.43 3.67 4.65
C LEU A 265 -16.95 4.52 5.85
N SER A 266 -17.85 4.85 6.78
CA SER A 266 -17.53 5.58 8.00
C SER A 266 -16.59 4.80 8.93
N LYS A 267 -16.89 3.52 9.17
CA LYS A 267 -15.99 2.64 9.94
C LYS A 267 -14.61 2.52 9.29
N HIS A 268 -14.55 2.44 7.96
CA HIS A 268 -13.28 2.39 7.25
C HIS A 268 -12.47 3.68 7.43
N ARG A 269 -13.13 4.84 7.35
CA ARG A 269 -12.52 6.16 7.64
C ARG A 269 -11.88 6.18 9.03
N ASP A 270 -12.61 5.77 10.06
CA ASP A 270 -12.12 5.74 11.44
C ASP A 270 -10.89 4.84 11.60
N VAL A 271 -10.89 3.69 10.91
CA VAL A 271 -9.75 2.76 10.94
C VAL A 271 -8.51 3.40 10.31
N ILE A 272 -8.65 4.06 9.16
CA ILE A 272 -7.54 4.77 8.51
C ILE A 272 -7.04 5.91 9.39
N GLU A 273 -7.94 6.68 9.98
CA GLU A 273 -7.57 7.81 10.84
C GLU A 273 -6.72 7.33 12.03
N LYS A 274 -7.19 6.31 12.76
CA LYS A 274 -6.42 5.68 13.85
C LYS A 274 -5.07 5.16 13.37
N GLN A 275 -5.00 4.63 12.17
CA GLN A 275 -3.75 4.14 11.58
C GLN A 275 -2.79 5.28 11.23
N LEU A 276 -3.27 6.38 10.67
CA LEU A 276 -2.47 7.58 10.43
C LEU A 276 -1.97 8.23 11.73
N GLN A 277 -2.79 8.25 12.78
CA GLN A 277 -2.36 8.70 14.11
C GLN A 277 -1.22 7.84 14.66
N ARG A 278 -1.26 6.51 14.46
CA ARG A 278 -0.16 5.60 14.85
C ARG A 278 1.11 5.87 14.04
N ILE A 279 0.98 6.11 12.73
CA ILE A 279 2.11 6.47 11.86
C ILE A 279 2.71 7.80 12.31
N TYR A 280 1.88 8.82 12.58
CA TYR A 280 2.32 10.12 13.05
C TYR A 280 3.13 10.04 14.36
N ARG A 281 2.60 9.33 15.37
CA ARG A 281 3.32 9.10 16.63
C ARG A 281 4.66 8.41 16.40
N THR A 282 4.67 7.37 15.55
CA THR A 282 5.91 6.66 15.20
C THR A 282 6.91 7.57 14.49
N ARG A 283 6.47 8.45 13.58
CA ARG A 283 7.32 9.45 12.94
C ARG A 283 7.93 10.39 13.97
N CYS A 284 7.14 10.89 14.92
CA CYS A 284 7.64 11.72 16.00
C CYS A 284 8.68 10.98 16.85
N ASP A 285 8.42 9.72 17.21
CA ASP A 285 9.37 8.90 17.97
C ASP A 285 10.69 8.69 17.21
N ILE A 286 10.63 8.47 15.89
CA ILE A 286 11.82 8.33 15.04
C ILE A 286 12.65 9.61 15.08
N VAL A 287 12.02 10.77 14.89
CA VAL A 287 12.68 12.08 14.87
C VAL A 287 13.26 12.45 16.24
N HIS A 288 12.56 12.12 17.34
CA HIS A 288 12.94 12.57 18.68
C HIS A 288 13.76 11.56 19.49
N SER A 289 13.66 10.26 19.20
CA SER A 289 14.24 9.22 20.05
C SER A 289 14.99 8.12 19.30
N SER A 290 14.98 8.13 17.96
CA SER A 290 15.59 7.10 17.09
C SER A 290 15.24 5.65 17.48
N LYS A 291 14.17 5.44 18.25
CA LYS A 291 13.74 4.12 18.72
C LYS A 291 13.12 3.35 17.56
N SER A 292 13.60 2.13 17.33
CA SER A 292 12.96 1.22 16.38
C SER A 292 11.68 0.66 17.00
N ASN A 293 10.52 1.12 16.53
CA ASN A 293 9.25 0.53 16.93
C ASN A 293 9.09 -0.87 16.30
N ILE A 294 8.57 -1.81 17.08
CA ILE A 294 8.17 -3.12 16.58
C ILE A 294 7.07 -2.86 15.53
N ASN A 295 7.32 -3.28 14.29
CA ASN A 295 6.41 -3.20 13.14
C ASN A 295 6.49 -1.96 12.22
N THR A 296 7.63 -1.25 12.15
CA THR A 296 7.82 -0.16 11.15
C THR A 296 7.53 -0.62 9.71
N ALA A 297 7.85 -1.86 9.36
CA ALA A 297 7.56 -2.42 8.02
C ALA A 297 6.07 -2.32 7.62
N LEU A 298 5.16 -2.71 8.53
CA LEU A 298 3.72 -2.64 8.26
C LEU A 298 3.23 -1.19 8.18
N LEU A 299 3.74 -0.32 9.05
CA LEU A 299 3.42 1.12 9.01
C LEU A 299 3.85 1.72 7.67
N CYS A 300 5.04 1.37 7.20
CA CYS A 300 5.51 1.76 5.87
C CYS A 300 4.60 1.19 4.76
N SER A 301 4.09 -0.04 4.88
CA SER A 301 3.15 -0.62 3.90
C SER A 301 1.90 0.20 3.75
N HIS A 302 1.23 0.48 4.87
CA HIS A 302 0.05 1.33 4.88
C HIS A 302 0.37 2.72 4.32
N LEU A 303 1.49 3.32 4.73
CA LEU A 303 1.88 4.65 4.30
C LEU A 303 2.17 4.75 2.79
N GLU A 304 2.92 3.81 2.21
CA GLU A 304 3.14 3.76 0.76
C GLU A 304 1.83 3.53 0.00
N TYR A 305 0.94 2.67 0.52
CA TYR A 305 -0.37 2.48 -0.08
C TYR A 305 -1.20 3.77 -0.08
N TYR A 306 -1.28 4.47 1.05
CA TYR A 306 -2.01 5.73 1.17
C TYR A 306 -1.45 6.80 0.23
N LEU A 307 -0.13 6.93 0.16
CA LEU A 307 0.56 7.87 -0.70
C LEU A 307 0.29 7.59 -2.19
N LYS A 308 0.37 6.33 -2.62
CA LYS A 308 0.07 5.94 -4.01
C LYS A 308 -1.37 6.23 -4.40
N VAL A 309 -2.32 5.88 -3.53
CA VAL A 309 -3.74 6.13 -3.81
C VAL A 309 -4.00 7.62 -3.91
N LEU A 310 -3.48 8.42 -2.96
CA LEU A 310 -3.61 9.88 -3.01
C LEU A 310 -3.02 10.47 -4.29
N PHE A 311 -1.81 10.04 -4.67
CA PHE A 311 -1.18 10.48 -5.92
C PHE A 311 -2.02 10.16 -7.15
N ASN A 312 -2.49 8.93 -7.25
CA ASN A 312 -3.30 8.50 -8.39
C ASN A 312 -4.59 9.32 -8.46
N GLN A 313 -5.23 9.61 -7.33
CA GLN A 313 -6.41 10.47 -7.30
C GLN A 313 -6.10 11.89 -7.74
N ILE A 314 -5.04 12.50 -7.21
CA ILE A 314 -4.62 13.86 -7.61
C ILE A 314 -4.38 13.93 -9.13
N ILE A 315 -3.64 12.97 -9.69
CA ILE A 315 -3.34 12.91 -11.12
C ILE A 315 -4.61 12.75 -11.96
N LEU A 316 -5.49 11.82 -11.58
CA LEU A 316 -6.76 11.60 -12.26
C LEU A 316 -7.65 12.84 -12.19
N TYR A 317 -7.67 13.52 -11.05
CA TYR A 317 -8.51 14.67 -10.81
C TYR A 317 -8.09 15.87 -11.66
N PHE A 318 -6.79 16.20 -11.70
CA PHE A 318 -6.26 17.26 -12.55
C PHE A 318 -6.29 16.89 -14.04
N GLY A 319 -6.12 15.61 -14.39
CA GLY A 319 -6.25 15.13 -15.76
C GLY A 319 -7.68 15.26 -16.31
N LYS A 320 -8.70 15.02 -15.48
CA LYS A 320 -10.12 15.09 -15.86
C LYS A 320 -10.74 16.50 -15.78
N ARG A 321 -10.23 17.39 -14.91
CA ARG A 321 -10.88 18.69 -14.58
C ARG A 321 -9.95 19.87 -14.86
N SER A 322 -10.02 20.43 -16.07
CA SER A 322 -9.14 21.51 -16.55
C SER A 322 -9.25 22.86 -15.83
N TYR A 323 -10.32 23.08 -15.06
CA TYR A 323 -10.60 24.33 -14.36
C TYR A 323 -10.03 24.38 -12.93
N ILE A 324 -9.57 23.25 -12.40
CA ILE A 324 -9.07 23.13 -11.02
C ILE A 324 -7.57 23.38 -11.02
N LYS A 325 -7.12 24.28 -10.14
CA LYS A 325 -5.75 24.82 -10.21
C LYS A 325 -4.90 24.51 -8.98
N THR A 326 -5.53 24.15 -7.86
CA THR A 326 -4.86 24.01 -6.56
C THR A 326 -5.17 22.69 -5.86
N LEU A 327 -4.26 22.20 -5.01
CA LEU A 327 -4.53 21.04 -4.15
C LEU A 327 -5.58 21.39 -3.09
N ASP A 328 -5.62 22.63 -2.61
CA ASP A 328 -6.67 23.13 -1.70
C ASP A 328 -8.08 22.95 -2.30
N GLU A 329 -8.27 23.28 -3.59
CA GLU A 329 -9.54 23.03 -4.29
C GLU A 329 -9.87 21.55 -4.42
N PHE A 330 -8.87 20.71 -4.70
CA PHE A 330 -9.03 19.25 -4.73
C PHE A 330 -9.54 18.73 -3.39
N PHE A 331 -8.84 19.01 -2.28
CA PHE A 331 -9.22 18.52 -0.96
C PHE A 331 -10.57 19.05 -0.49
N LYS A 332 -10.89 20.33 -0.72
CA LYS A 332 -12.21 20.90 -0.38
C LYS A 332 -13.35 20.19 -1.10
N ARG A 333 -13.16 19.86 -2.37
CA ARG A 333 -14.17 19.15 -3.15
C ARG A 333 -14.29 17.70 -2.72
N GLU A 334 -13.18 17.01 -2.44
CA GLU A 334 -13.23 15.66 -1.86
C GLU A 334 -13.95 15.65 -0.50
N PHE A 335 -13.74 16.68 0.32
CA PHE A 335 -14.45 16.86 1.59
C PHE A 335 -15.96 17.02 1.40
N VAL A 336 -16.39 17.90 0.49
CA VAL A 336 -17.82 18.12 0.19
C VAL A 336 -18.44 16.86 -0.40
N GLU A 337 -17.84 16.28 -1.44
CA GLU A 337 -18.35 15.08 -2.13
C GLU A 337 -18.49 13.88 -1.17
N PHE A 338 -17.58 13.73 -0.19
CA PHE A 338 -17.71 12.69 0.82
C PHE A 338 -18.68 13.06 1.95
N GLY A 339 -18.73 14.34 2.35
CA GLY A 339 -19.65 14.86 3.36
C GLY A 339 -21.11 14.69 2.96
N ASP A 340 -21.43 14.93 1.69
CA ASP A 340 -22.77 14.75 1.11
C ASP A 340 -23.31 13.32 1.29
N LEU A 341 -22.44 12.32 1.44
CA LEU A 341 -22.83 10.93 1.70
C LEU A 341 -23.46 10.72 3.09
N PHE A 342 -23.17 11.63 4.02
CA PHE A 342 -23.63 11.57 5.42
C PHE A 342 -24.66 12.65 5.74
N ASP A 343 -25.09 13.44 4.75
CA ASP A 343 -26.20 14.38 4.93
C ASP A 343 -27.54 13.64 4.89
N ASP A 344 -28.21 13.59 6.03
CA ASP A 344 -29.51 12.94 6.20
C ASP A 344 -30.62 13.59 5.36
N ASN A 345 -30.40 14.81 4.84
CA ASN A 345 -31.35 15.51 3.98
C ASN A 345 -31.29 15.07 2.51
N VAL A 346 -30.30 14.26 2.12
CA VAL A 346 -30.20 13.77 0.73
C VAL A 346 -31.23 12.69 0.48
N LYS A 347 -32.20 13.01 -0.38
CA LYS A 347 -33.35 12.14 -0.71
C LYS A 347 -32.98 10.88 -1.50
N ASP A 348 -31.85 10.87 -2.21
CA ASP A 348 -31.45 9.76 -3.09
C ASP A 348 -29.99 9.34 -2.82
N LYS A 349 -29.84 8.52 -1.77
CA LYS A 349 -28.57 7.95 -1.32
C LYS A 349 -27.97 6.96 -2.33
N SER A 350 -28.80 6.21 -3.04
CA SER A 350 -28.35 5.26 -4.07
C SER A 350 -27.69 5.98 -5.24
N LEU A 351 -28.27 7.10 -5.69
CA LEU A 351 -27.67 7.92 -6.75
C LEU A 351 -26.29 8.48 -6.36
N LEU A 352 -26.09 8.84 -5.09
CA LEU A 352 -24.78 9.27 -4.60
C LEU A 352 -23.75 8.14 -4.66
N LEU A 353 -24.12 6.93 -4.24
CA LEU A 353 -23.24 5.75 -4.32
C LEU A 353 -22.86 5.44 -5.77
N GLU A 354 -23.81 5.50 -6.71
CA GLU A 354 -23.51 5.31 -8.13
C GLU A 354 -22.53 6.37 -8.66
N LYS A 355 -22.70 7.64 -8.28
CA LYS A 355 -21.77 8.72 -8.64
C LYS A 355 -20.35 8.45 -8.12
N LEU A 356 -20.19 7.91 -6.91
CA LEU A 356 -18.87 7.52 -6.40
C LEU A 356 -18.18 6.46 -7.24
N LEU A 357 -18.96 5.57 -7.87
CA LEU A 357 -18.45 4.42 -8.65
C LEU A 357 -18.10 4.77 -10.11
N THR A 358 -18.40 6.00 -10.54
CA THR A 358 -18.12 6.51 -11.89
C THR A 358 -16.87 7.40 -11.97
N LEU A 359 -16.26 7.71 -10.82
CA LEU A 359 -15.00 8.45 -10.69
C LEU A 359 -13.79 7.57 -11.03
#